data_AF-A0A0B2UI59-F1
#
_entry.id   AF-A0A0B2UI59-F1
#
_cell.length_a   1.000
_cell.length_b   1.000
_cell.length_c   1.000
_cell.angle_alpha   90.00
_cell.angle_beta   90.00
_cell.angle_gamma   90.00
#
_symmetry.space_group_name_H-M   'P 1'
#
loop_
_entity.id
_entity.type
_entity.pdbx_description
1 polymer ?
#
loop_
_entity_poly.entity_id
_entity_poly.type
_entity_poly.pdbx_seq_one_letter_code
_entity_poly.pdbx_strand_id
1 'polypeptide(L)'
;MDKDILKSRVSITIKNSALFRLIENIIDQNTVERLISTITDHLMTGKYNREKSLDYISELIEDELERSDIELDDDVDGISMAILFVYEELVDGKNEFFLKIQEKHTQVTPLCDSDSEAE
;
A
#
# COMPACT_ATOMS: atom_id res chain seq x y z
N MET A 1 -5.07 -16.45 10.88
CA MET A 1 -5.39 -15.34 9.95
C MET A 1 -5.37 -15.90 8.53
N ASP A 2 -6.29 -15.46 7.67
CA ASP A 2 -6.41 -15.90 6.29
C ASP A 2 -5.43 -15.13 5.39
N LYS A 3 -4.62 -15.87 4.60
CA LYS A 3 -3.59 -15.30 3.73
C LYS A 3 -4.19 -14.47 2.59
N ASP A 4 -5.29 -14.93 2.00
CA ASP A 4 -5.89 -14.27 0.84
C ASP A 4 -6.58 -12.97 1.28
N ILE A 5 -7.18 -12.96 2.47
CA ILE A 5 -7.70 -11.73 3.08
C ILE A 5 -6.57 -10.72 3.32
N LEU A 6 -5.46 -11.15 3.96
CA LEU A 6 -4.32 -10.26 4.19
C LEU A 6 -3.76 -9.71 2.87
N LYS A 7 -3.52 -10.58 1.89
CA LYS A 7 -3.02 -10.21 0.56
C LYS A 7 -3.91 -9.16 -0.11
N SER A 8 -5.23 -9.37 -0.05
CA SER A 8 -6.21 -8.44 -0.60
C SER A 8 -6.15 -7.08 0.08
N ARG A 9 -6.01 -7.04 1.42
CA ARG A 9 -5.96 -5.76 2.15
C ARG A 9 -4.65 -5.03 1.93
N VAL A 10 -3.51 -5.73 1.96
CA VAL A 10 -2.20 -5.15 1.62
C VAL A 10 -2.22 -4.57 0.21
N SER A 11 -2.79 -5.28 -0.76
CA SER A 11 -2.95 -4.77 -2.13
C SER A 11 -3.75 -3.47 -2.18
N ILE A 12 -4.87 -3.41 -1.47
CA ILE A 12 -5.71 -2.20 -1.41
C ILE A 12 -4.95 -1.05 -0.75
N THR A 13 -4.25 -1.30 0.36
CA THR A 13 -3.45 -0.29 1.05
C THR A 13 -2.37 0.31 0.16
N ILE A 14 -1.60 -0.55 -0.53
CA ILE A 14 -0.54 -0.11 -1.45
C ILE A 14 -1.14 0.70 -2.59
N LYS A 15 -2.12 0.15 -3.33
CA LYS A 15 -2.73 0.82 -4.49
C LYS A 15 -3.46 2.13 -4.14
N ASN A 16 -3.92 2.27 -2.90
CA ASN A 16 -4.58 3.50 -2.45
C ASN A 16 -3.64 4.52 -1.82
N SER A 17 -2.37 4.19 -1.64
CA SER A 17 -1.39 5.16 -1.16
C SER A 17 -1.12 6.23 -2.21
N ALA A 18 -0.92 7.47 -1.77
CA ALA A 18 -0.62 8.59 -2.66
C ALA A 18 0.68 8.33 -3.45
N LEU A 19 1.68 7.75 -2.78
CA LEU A 19 2.95 7.40 -3.42
C LEU A 19 2.76 6.41 -4.56
N PHE A 20 2.10 5.26 -4.34
CA PHE A 20 1.92 4.28 -5.42
C PHE A 20 1.04 4.81 -6.55
N ARG A 21 0.08 5.70 -6.28
CA ARG A 21 -0.68 6.38 -7.33
C ARG A 21 0.17 7.34 -8.16
N LEU A 22 1.14 8.02 -7.55
CA LEU A 22 2.05 8.91 -8.27
C LEU A 22 2.94 8.13 -9.25
N ILE A 23 3.35 6.93 -8.86
CA ILE A 23 4.33 6.12 -9.60
C ILE A 23 3.72 4.93 -10.35
N GLU A 24 2.39 4.78 -10.37
CA GLU A 24 1.70 3.61 -10.95
C GLU A 24 2.00 3.41 -12.45
N ASN A 25 2.36 4.50 -13.14
CA ASN A 25 2.72 4.49 -14.56
C ASN A 25 4.23 4.25 -14.80
N ILE A 26 5.02 4.22 -13.72
CA ILE A 26 6.48 4.04 -13.74
C ILE A 26 6.83 2.60 -13.33
N ILE A 27 6.21 2.12 -12.24
CA ILE A 27 6.43 0.75 -11.75
C ILE A 27 5.50 -0.21 -12.47
N ASP A 28 6.04 -1.33 -12.97
CA ASP A 28 5.25 -2.35 -13.63
C ASP A 28 4.32 -3.10 -12.65
N GLN A 29 3.16 -3.53 -13.16
CA GLN A 29 2.15 -4.22 -12.34
C GLN A 29 2.69 -5.52 -11.70
N ASN A 30 3.61 -6.24 -12.35
CA ASN A 30 4.16 -7.47 -11.78
C ASN A 30 5.06 -7.18 -10.58
N THR A 31 5.79 -6.06 -10.60
CA THR A 31 6.60 -5.59 -9.46
C THR A 31 5.71 -5.24 -8.27
N VAL A 32 4.59 -4.55 -8.50
CA VAL A 32 3.60 -4.29 -7.43
C VAL A 32 3.03 -5.59 -6.86
N GLU A 33 2.69 -6.56 -7.71
CA GLU A 33 2.18 -7.86 -7.27
C GLU A 33 3.21 -8.69 -6.50
N ARG A 34 4.50 -8.60 -6.89
CA ARG A 34 5.62 -9.21 -6.17
C ARG A 34 5.77 -8.58 -4.80
N LEU A 35 5.79 -7.26 -4.71
CA LEU A 35 5.85 -6.52 -3.44
C LEU A 35 4.74 -6.96 -2.48
N ILE A 36 3.48 -6.93 -2.95
CA ILE A 36 2.32 -7.37 -2.17
C ILE A 36 2.51 -8.81 -1.65
N SER A 37 2.97 -9.72 -2.52
CA SER A 37 3.13 -11.14 -2.16
C SER A 37 4.25 -11.32 -1.13
N THR A 38 5.40 -10.68 -1.32
CA THR A 38 6.55 -10.73 -0.39
C THR A 38 6.19 -10.18 0.98
N ILE A 39 5.52 -9.01 1.03
CA ILE A 39 5.06 -8.39 2.28
C ILE A 39 4.05 -9.29 3.00
N THR A 40 3.08 -9.85 2.27
CA THR A 40 2.09 -10.78 2.82
C THR A 40 2.77 -12.01 3.41
N ASP A 41 3.73 -12.60 2.70
CA ASP A 41 4.46 -13.79 3.13
C ASP A 41 5.27 -13.51 4.39
N HIS A 42 5.99 -12.38 4.44
CA HIS A 42 6.75 -11.94 5.61
C HIS A 42 5.88 -11.85 6.86
N LEU A 43 4.74 -11.16 6.76
CA LEU A 43 3.80 -10.97 7.86
C LEU A 43 3.13 -12.29 8.32
N MET A 44 3.03 -13.28 7.42
CA MET A 44 2.46 -14.60 7.70
C MET A 44 3.46 -15.59 8.33
N THR A 45 4.76 -15.27 8.40
CA THR A 45 5.80 -16.19 8.92
C THR A 45 5.66 -16.53 10.41
N GLY A 46 4.76 -15.88 11.15
CA GLY A 46 4.53 -16.12 12.58
C GLY A 46 5.59 -15.54 13.51
N LYS A 47 6.60 -14.84 12.96
CA LYS A 47 7.65 -14.13 13.71
C LYS A 47 7.42 -12.61 13.70
N TYR A 48 6.16 -12.19 13.77
CA TYR A 48 5.82 -10.77 13.73
C TYR A 48 6.49 -10.00 14.87
N ASN A 49 7.26 -9.00 14.48
CA ASN A 49 7.77 -7.95 15.35
C ASN A 49 7.55 -6.64 14.61
N ARG A 50 6.85 -5.69 15.25
CA ARG A 50 6.41 -4.46 14.59
C ARG A 50 7.56 -3.67 13.99
N GLU A 51 8.59 -3.38 14.78
CA GLU A 51 9.76 -2.59 14.37
C GLU A 51 10.50 -3.27 13.20
N LYS A 52 10.87 -4.54 13.35
CA LYS A 52 11.53 -5.30 12.28
C LYS A 52 10.69 -5.44 11.02
N SER A 53 9.37 -5.51 11.17
CA SER A 53 8.47 -5.60 10.01
C SER A 53 8.29 -4.24 9.34
N LEU A 54 8.36 -3.15 10.10
CA LEU A 54 8.35 -1.80 9.55
C LEU A 54 9.59 -1.60 8.69
N ASP A 55 10.77 -1.82 9.28
CA ASP A 55 12.07 -1.67 8.60
C ASP A 55 12.11 -2.53 7.33
N TYR A 56 11.76 -3.81 7.43
CA TYR A 56 11.74 -4.72 6.28
C TYR A 56 10.81 -4.25 5.15
N ILE A 57 9.62 -3.74 5.49
CA ILE A 57 8.66 -3.30 4.48
C ILE A 57 9.12 -1.97 3.85
N SER A 58 9.66 -1.04 4.65
CA SER A 58 10.21 0.23 4.13
C SER A 58 11.38 -0.03 3.20
N GLU A 59 12.39 -0.79 3.65
CA GLU A 59 13.55 -1.17 2.83
C GLU A 59 13.13 -1.87 1.54
N LEU A 60 12.16 -2.79 1.61
CA LEU A 60 11.68 -3.50 0.43
C LEU A 60 11.02 -2.58 -0.59
N ILE A 61 10.25 -1.58 -0.15
CA ILE A 61 9.60 -0.63 -1.06
C ILE A 61 10.63 0.35 -1.63
N GLU A 62 11.53 0.88 -0.78
CA GLU A 62 12.64 1.75 -1.19
C GLU A 62 13.52 1.07 -2.25
N ASP A 63 13.94 -0.17 -2.01
CA ASP A 63 14.73 -0.96 -2.96
C ASP A 63 14.07 -1.04 -4.35
N GLU A 64 12.75 -1.20 -4.43
CA GLU A 64 12.05 -1.27 -5.72
C GLU A 64 11.90 0.09 -6.40
N LEU A 65 11.78 1.16 -5.61
CA LEU A 65 11.72 2.53 -6.10
C LEU A 65 13.05 2.97 -6.68
N GLU A 66 14.14 2.71 -5.96
CA GLU A 66 15.51 2.96 -6.41
C GLU A 66 15.82 2.20 -7.71
N ARG A 67 15.42 0.92 -7.80
CA ARG A 67 15.56 0.13 -9.05
C ARG A 67 14.76 0.68 -10.23
N SER A 68 13.77 1.50 -9.95
CA SER A 68 12.92 2.15 -10.95
C SER A 68 13.38 3.57 -11.29
N ASP A 69 14.57 3.98 -10.83
CA ASP A 69 15.13 5.34 -10.94
C ASP A 69 14.20 6.42 -10.35
N ILE A 70 13.42 6.08 -9.32
CA ILE A 70 12.54 7.01 -8.62
C ILE A 70 13.24 7.48 -7.34
N GLU A 71 13.78 8.69 -7.36
CA GLU A 71 14.19 9.40 -6.15
C GLU A 71 12.94 9.98 -5.48
N LEU A 72 12.67 9.54 -4.25
CA LEU A 72 11.60 10.10 -3.43
C LEU A 72 12.18 10.93 -2.29
N ASP A 73 11.60 12.10 -2.08
CA ASP A 73 11.79 12.91 -0.87
C ASP A 73 10.83 12.49 0.26
N ASP A 74 9.82 11.67 -0.04
CA ASP A 74 8.73 11.29 0.88
C ASP A 74 8.98 9.95 1.59
N ASP A 75 8.62 9.91 2.88
CA ASP A 75 8.80 8.76 3.76
C ASP A 75 7.94 7.56 3.35
N VAL A 76 8.58 6.52 2.80
CA VAL A 76 7.99 5.19 2.55
C VAL A 76 7.37 4.59 3.82
N ASP A 77 7.84 5.02 4.99
CA ASP A 77 7.32 4.68 6.31
C ASP A 77 5.81 4.88 6.45
N GLY A 78 5.23 5.86 5.76
CA GLY A 78 3.78 6.09 5.78
C GLY A 78 3.00 4.88 5.26
N ILE A 79 3.47 4.26 4.18
CA ILE A 79 2.86 3.06 3.59
C ILE A 79 3.16 1.84 4.43
N SER A 80 4.42 1.68 4.86
CA SER A 80 4.85 0.57 5.71
C SER A 80 4.02 0.51 6.99
N MET A 81 3.82 1.66 7.66
CA MET A 81 2.94 1.76 8.83
C MET A 81 1.49 1.41 8.51
N ALA A 82 0.95 1.88 7.40
CA ALA A 82 -0.43 1.57 7.01
C ALA A 82 -0.62 0.05 6.77
N ILE A 83 0.35 -0.61 6.15
CA ILE A 83 0.34 -2.06 5.96
C ILE A 83 0.36 -2.78 7.31
N LEU A 84 1.23 -2.35 8.24
CA LEU A 84 1.28 -2.94 9.58
C LEU A 84 -0.03 -2.76 10.36
N PHE A 85 -0.66 -1.58 10.28
CA PHE A 85 -1.96 -1.38 10.92
C PHE A 85 -3.03 -2.32 10.36
N VAL A 86 -3.06 -2.53 9.05
CA VAL A 86 -3.98 -3.50 8.43
C VAL A 86 -3.75 -4.92 8.94
N TYR A 87 -2.48 -5.33 9.08
CA TYR A 87 -2.13 -6.62 9.64
C TYR A 87 -2.58 -6.76 11.10
N GLU A 88 -2.26 -5.79 11.94
CA GLU A 88 -2.59 -5.81 13.36
C GLU A 88 -4.10 -5.78 13.59
N GLU A 89 -4.85 -5.02 12.80
CA GLU A 89 -6.31 -5.04 12.84
C GLU A 89 -6.88 -6.43 12.53
N LEU A 90 -6.34 -7.11 11.52
CA LEU A 90 -6.75 -8.47 11.19
C LEU A 90 -6.43 -9.46 12.32
N VAL A 91 -5.30 -9.29 13.01
CA VAL A 91 -4.92 -10.10 14.17
C VAL A 91 -5.84 -9.82 15.37
N ASP A 92 -6.18 -8.56 15.61
CA ASP A 92 -7.06 -8.09 16.69
C ASP A 92 -8.55 -8.35 16.43
N GLY A 93 -8.93 -8.74 15.20
CA GLY A 93 -10.33 -8.88 14.79
C GLY A 93 -11.07 -7.54 14.62
N LYS A 94 -10.34 -6.45 14.36
CA LYS A 94 -10.85 -5.09 14.10
C LYS A 94 -10.75 -4.75 12.60
N ASN A 95 -11.43 -3.69 12.17
CA ASN A 95 -11.48 -3.28 10.75
C ASN A 95 -11.56 -1.75 10.54
N GLU A 96 -11.36 -0.93 11.56
CA GLU A 96 -11.65 0.51 11.50
C GLU A 96 -10.70 1.28 10.58
N PHE A 97 -9.40 0.99 10.67
CA PHE A 97 -8.37 1.59 9.85
C PHE A 97 -8.50 1.16 8.39
N PHE A 98 -8.71 -0.13 8.14
CA PHE A 98 -8.90 -0.63 6.78
C PHE A 98 -10.14 -0.01 6.09
N LEU A 99 -11.26 0.16 6.80
CA LEU A 99 -12.44 0.85 6.25
C LEU A 99 -12.13 2.29 5.84
N LYS A 100 -11.34 3.04 6.63
CA LYS A 100 -10.92 4.40 6.27
C LYS A 100 -10.06 4.46 5.00
N ILE A 101 -9.24 3.44 4.76
CA ILE A 101 -8.46 3.31 3.50
C ILE A 101 -9.42 3.14 2.31
N GLN A 102 -10.47 2.34 2.47
CA GLN A 102 -11.47 2.13 1.41
C GLN A 102 -12.34 3.37 1.18
N GLU A 103 -12.80 4.04 2.24
CA GLU A 103 -13.65 5.24 2.14
C GLU A 103 -12.97 6.40 1.40
N LYS A 104 -11.67 6.61 1.62
CA LYS A 104 -10.87 7.62 0.89
C LYS A 104 -10.77 7.35 -0.61
N HIS A 105 -10.91 6.11 -1.06
CA HIS A 105 -10.96 5.77 -2.48
C HIS A 105 -12.30 6.14 -3.11
N THR A 106 -13.41 5.94 -2.40
CA THR A 106 -14.76 6.29 -2.90
C THR A 106 -14.97 7.81 -3.02
N GLN A 107 -14.16 8.63 -2.35
CA GLN A 107 -14.20 10.09 -2.43
C GLN A 107 -13.31 10.70 -3.51
N VAL A 108 -12.57 9.89 -4.29
CA VAL A 108 -11.91 10.38 -5.50
C VAL A 108 -13.00 10.60 -6.55
N THR A 109 -13.63 11.77 -6.49
CA THR A 109 -14.45 12.28 -7.58
C THR A 109 -13.54 12.28 -8.80
N PRO A 110 -13.90 11.65 -9.93
CA PRO A 110 -13.11 11.81 -11.14
C PRO A 110 -13.00 13.31 -11.37
N LEU A 111 -11.78 13.80 -11.63
CA LEU A 111 -11.62 15.12 -12.23
C LEU A 111 -12.37 15.03 -13.57
N CYS A 112 -13.65 15.37 -13.54
CA CYS A 112 -14.45 15.49 -14.73
C CYS A 112 -13.84 16.67 -15.47
N ASP A 113 -13.17 16.36 -16.58
CA ASP A 113 -12.79 17.33 -17.61
C ASP A 113 -14.02 18.19 -17.88
N SER A 114 -14.04 19.37 -17.28
CA SER A 114 -15.03 20.39 -17.58
C SER A 114 -14.43 21.29 -18.64
N ASP A 115 -14.06 20.70 -19.77
CA ASP A 115 -14.19 21.40 -21.04
C ASP A 115 -15.64 21.22 -21.51
N SER A 116 -16.47 22.18 -21.13
CA SER A 116 -17.70 22.47 -21.83
C SER A 116 -17.75 23.96 -22.06
N GLU A 117 -17.34 24.34 -23.26
CA GLU A 117 -17.68 25.59 -23.93
C GLU A 117 -19.19 25.87 -23.80
N ALA A 118 -19.55 27.10 -23.40
CA ALA A 118 -20.66 27.89 -23.95
C ALA A 118 -20.85 29.18 -23.12
N GLU A 119 -20.33 30.30 -23.60
CA GLU A 119 -21.09 31.47 -24.07
C GLU A 119 -20.17 32.49 -24.76
#